data_AF-A0A5S3V6E4-F1
#
_entry.id   AF-A0A5S3V6E4-F1
#
_cell.length_a   1.000
_cell.length_b   1.000
_cell.length_c   1.000
_cell.angle_alpha   90.00
_cell.angle_beta   90.00
_cell.angle_gamma   90.00
#
_symmetry.space_group_name_H-M   'P 1'
#
loop_
_entity.id
_entity.type
_entity.pdbx_description
1 polymer ?
#
loop_
_entity_poly.entity_id
_entity_poly.type
_entity_poly.pdbx_seq_one_letter_code
_entity_poly.pdbx_strand_id
1 'polypeptide(L)'
;MKFEQLLNHFDSGICVEQLQKESLLDLALLLVCVDGIISDSELAVVKKWADTLSWNSAVQLDDYICDMTGKCVLAVKNDEIEAFIQHRMKHIVDQPMREFAVKLAHKVISADGKIDSNELAAMSMLEDQV
;
A
#
# COMPACT_ATOMS: atom_id res chain seq x y z
N MET A 1 -0.41 13.92 -17.01
CA MET A 1 -1.00 14.67 -15.88
C MET A 1 -2.30 14.00 -15.44
N LYS A 2 -2.30 13.11 -14.43
CA LYS A 2 -3.53 12.64 -13.72
C LYS A 2 -3.26 12.04 -12.32
N PHE A 3 -2.05 12.18 -11.77
CA PHE A 3 -1.72 11.67 -10.43
C PHE A 3 -2.23 12.63 -9.33
N GLU A 4 -1.94 13.92 -9.48
CA GLU A 4 -2.30 14.96 -8.50
C GLU A 4 -3.81 15.28 -8.48
N GLN A 5 -4.51 15.05 -9.59
CA GLN A 5 -5.95 15.29 -9.67
C GLN A 5 -6.79 14.23 -8.94
N LEU A 6 -6.30 13.00 -8.85
CA LEU A 6 -6.94 11.96 -8.04
C LEU A 6 -6.77 12.28 -6.55
N LEU A 7 -5.58 12.72 -6.14
CA LEU A 7 -5.30 13.13 -4.75
C LEU A 7 -6.15 14.34 -4.30
N ASN A 8 -6.43 15.29 -5.19
CA ASN A 8 -7.21 16.49 -4.86
C ASN A 8 -8.72 16.28 -4.68
N HIS A 9 -9.26 15.08 -4.94
CA HIS A 9 -10.70 14.77 -4.77
C HIS A 9 -11.03 14.14 -3.40
N PHE A 10 -10.05 14.05 -2.48
CA PHE A 10 -10.13 13.30 -1.21
C PHE A 10 -10.49 14.14 0.04
N ASP A 11 -11.16 15.27 -0.15
CA ASP A 11 -11.37 16.26 0.93
C ASP A 11 -12.84 16.41 1.40
N SER A 12 -13.58 15.29 1.55
CA SER A 12 -14.89 15.36 2.20
C SER A 12 -15.46 14.02 2.71
N GLY A 13 -15.02 13.51 3.87
CA GLY A 13 -15.81 12.50 4.60
C GLY A 13 -15.06 11.52 5.51
N ILE A 14 -14.66 12.01 6.68
CA ILE A 14 -13.95 11.29 7.75
C ILE A 14 -14.78 10.09 8.28
N CYS A 15 -14.65 8.90 7.66
CA CYS A 15 -14.73 7.59 8.35
C CYS A 15 -14.43 6.41 7.40
N VAL A 16 -14.89 6.46 6.15
CA VAL A 16 -14.62 5.38 5.16
C VAL A 16 -13.29 5.65 4.44
N GLU A 17 -12.98 6.93 4.18
CA GLU A 17 -11.75 7.32 3.47
C GLU A 17 -10.48 6.99 4.25
N GLN A 18 -10.47 7.12 5.58
CA GLN A 18 -9.29 6.82 6.40
C GLN A 18 -8.96 5.33 6.39
N LEU A 19 -9.97 4.45 6.51
CA LEU A 19 -9.76 3.00 6.43
C LEU A 19 -9.27 2.56 5.04
N GLN A 20 -9.73 3.23 3.97
CA GLN A 20 -9.22 3.00 2.62
C GLN A 20 -7.76 3.46 2.49
N LYS A 21 -7.41 4.64 3.02
CA LYS A 21 -6.02 5.15 3.05
C LYS A 21 -5.10 4.21 3.83
N GLU A 22 -5.54 3.74 5.00
CA GLU A 22 -4.84 2.74 5.80
C GLU A 22 -4.65 1.43 5.01
N SER A 23 -5.69 0.93 4.37
CA SER A 23 -5.60 -0.30 3.57
C SER A 23 -4.67 -0.17 2.36
N LEU A 24 -4.66 0.99 1.70
CA LEU A 24 -3.73 1.29 0.62
C LEU A 24 -2.28 1.36 1.11
N LEU A 25 -2.06 1.98 2.27
CA LEU A 25 -0.74 2.06 2.90
C LEU A 25 -0.24 0.67 3.32
N ASP A 26 -1.12 -0.15 3.89
CA ASP A 26 -0.81 -1.52 4.29
C ASP A 26 -0.40 -2.38 3.08
N LEU A 27 -1.11 -2.26 1.94
CA LEU A 27 -0.75 -2.94 0.70
C LEU A 27 0.60 -2.46 0.15
N ALA A 28 0.86 -1.16 0.18
CA ALA A 28 2.13 -0.60 -0.25
C ALA A 28 3.29 -1.10 0.62
N LEU A 29 3.12 -1.14 1.95
CA LEU A 29 4.12 -1.64 2.89
C LEU A 29 4.32 -3.15 2.78
N LEU A 30 3.27 -3.91 2.46
CA LEU A 30 3.39 -5.35 2.20
C LEU A 30 4.32 -5.60 1.02
N LEU A 31 4.19 -4.84 -0.07
CA LEU A 31 5.02 -4.98 -1.26
C LEU A 31 6.49 -4.68 -0.98
N VAL A 32 6.78 -3.64 -0.19
CA VAL A 32 8.15 -3.34 0.29
C VAL A 32 8.77 -4.48 1.11
N CYS A 33 7.96 -5.37 1.68
CA CYS A 33 8.44 -6.45 2.54
C CYS A 33 8.38 -7.83 1.87
N VAL A 34 7.80 -7.96 0.68
CA VAL A 34 7.36 -9.25 0.11
C VAL A 34 8.52 -10.10 -0.40
N ASP A 35 9.60 -9.46 -0.80
CA ASP A 35 10.89 -10.06 -1.16
C ASP A 35 11.71 -10.48 0.09
N GLY A 36 11.25 -10.10 1.29
CA GLY A 36 11.91 -10.33 2.56
C GLY A 36 13.02 -9.32 2.88
N ILE A 37 13.22 -8.30 2.04
CA ILE A 37 14.24 -7.27 2.19
C ILE A 37 13.58 -5.89 2.09
N ILE A 38 13.51 -5.18 3.21
CA ILE A 38 12.99 -3.81 3.19
C ILE A 38 14.02 -2.91 2.49
N SER A 39 13.71 -2.48 1.26
CA SER A 39 14.51 -1.51 0.53
C SER A 39 14.19 -0.09 0.98
N ASP A 40 15.22 0.67 1.37
CA ASP A 40 15.08 2.08 1.76
C ASP A 40 14.49 2.93 0.62
N SER A 41 14.78 2.58 -0.64
CA SER A 41 14.29 3.27 -1.84
C SER A 41 12.78 3.13 -1.99
N GLU A 42 12.25 1.93 -1.79
CA GLU A 42 10.83 1.64 -1.89
C GLU A 42 10.07 2.23 -0.71
N LEU A 43 10.61 2.07 0.49
CA LEU A 43 10.04 2.67 1.69
C LEU A 43 9.99 4.21 1.58
N ALA A 44 10.99 4.84 0.97
CA ALA A 44 10.98 6.27 0.71
C ALA A 44 9.86 6.70 -0.26
N VAL A 45 9.54 5.88 -1.27
CA VAL A 45 8.40 6.12 -2.17
C VAL A 45 7.09 6.05 -1.40
N VAL A 46 6.92 5.03 -0.54
CA VAL A 46 5.71 4.87 0.28
C VAL A 46 5.58 6.03 1.27
N LYS A 47 6.64 6.38 2.00
CA LYS A 47 6.63 7.51 2.95
C LYS A 47 6.31 8.84 2.26
N LYS A 48 6.95 9.12 1.11
CA LYS A 48 6.69 10.35 0.36
C LYS A 48 5.25 10.44 -0.14
N TRP A 49 4.64 9.31 -0.51
CA TRP A 49 3.22 9.27 -0.84
C TRP A 49 2.34 9.41 0.41
N ALA A 50 2.70 8.75 1.50
CA ALA A 50 1.99 8.82 2.76
C ALA A 50 1.94 10.24 3.33
N ASP A 51 3.01 11.02 3.19
CA ASP A 51 3.07 12.44 3.56
C ASP A 51 2.09 13.32 2.77
N THR A 52 1.68 12.89 1.58
CA THR A 52 0.65 13.58 0.78
C THR A 52 -0.77 13.19 1.17
N LEU A 53 -0.94 12.19 2.03
CA LEU A 53 -2.25 11.82 2.54
C LEU A 53 -2.65 12.80 3.63
N SER A 54 -3.87 13.34 3.54
CA SER A 54 -4.53 13.97 4.69
C SER A 54 -4.85 12.89 5.72
N TRP A 55 -3.84 12.50 6.50
CA TRP A 55 -3.88 11.45 7.51
C TRP A 55 -4.66 11.93 8.72
N ASN A 56 -5.71 11.20 9.08
CA ASN A 56 -6.61 11.55 10.17
C ASN A 56 -6.90 10.33 11.06
N SER A 57 -5.87 9.54 11.35
CA SER A 57 -5.95 8.44 12.31
C SER A 57 -5.59 8.91 13.72
N ALA A 58 -5.99 8.13 14.73
CA ALA A 58 -5.58 8.37 16.12
C ALA A 58 -4.08 8.11 16.34
N VAL A 59 -3.46 7.31 15.45
CA VAL A 59 -2.04 6.97 15.46
C VAL A 59 -1.29 7.92 14.53
N GLN A 60 -0.09 8.36 14.92
CA GLN A 60 0.76 9.16 14.03
C GLN A 60 1.17 8.33 12.81
N LEU A 61 1.34 8.99 11.65
CA LEU A 61 1.62 8.31 10.40
C LEU A 61 2.92 7.48 10.46
N ASP A 62 4.01 8.04 10.99
CA ASP A 62 5.28 7.32 11.16
C ASP A 62 5.16 6.11 12.11
N ASP A 63 4.43 6.27 13.22
CA ASP A 63 4.19 5.17 14.16
C ASP A 63 3.38 4.05 13.51
N TYR A 64 2.36 4.42 12.71
CA TYR A 64 1.54 3.48 11.96
C TYR A 64 2.37 2.73 10.92
N ILE A 65 3.22 3.43 10.17
CA ILE A 65 4.12 2.82 9.19
C ILE A 65 5.04 1.83 9.88
N CYS A 66 5.67 2.22 11.00
CA CYS A 66 6.58 1.34 11.73
C CYS A 66 5.88 0.07 12.26
N ASP A 67 4.70 0.21 12.87
CA ASP A 67 3.93 -0.94 13.38
C ASP A 67 3.45 -1.85 12.24
N MET A 68 2.97 -1.26 11.16
CA MET A 68 2.45 -2.01 10.03
C MET A 68 3.54 -2.70 9.23
N THR A 69 4.71 -2.08 9.04
CA THR A 69 5.87 -2.76 8.46
C THR A 69 6.22 -4.02 9.24
N GLY A 70 6.18 -3.96 10.58
CA GLY A 70 6.37 -5.14 11.43
C GLY A 70 5.36 -6.26 11.15
N LYS A 71 4.08 -5.89 11.00
CA LYS A 71 3.00 -6.84 10.65
C LYS A 71 3.15 -7.42 9.25
N CYS A 72 3.54 -6.61 8.26
CA CYS A 72 3.81 -7.07 6.90
C CYS A 72 4.96 -8.08 6.88
N VAL A 73 6.07 -7.81 7.58
CA VAL A 73 7.18 -8.76 7.69
C VAL A 73 6.74 -10.08 8.33
N LEU A 74 5.86 -10.03 9.35
CA LEU A 74 5.30 -11.25 9.96
C LEU A 74 4.39 -12.01 8.98
N ALA A 75 3.53 -11.32 8.25
CA ALA A 75 2.66 -11.92 7.25
C ALA A 75 3.46 -12.60 6.13
N VAL A 76 4.54 -11.97 5.66
CA VAL A 76 5.46 -12.54 4.67
C VAL A 76 6.16 -13.78 5.23
N LYS A 77 6.61 -13.75 6.49
CA LYS A 77 7.23 -14.91 7.15
C LYS A 77 6.27 -16.08 7.35
N ASN A 78 4.99 -15.80 7.52
CA ASN A 78 3.94 -16.81 7.72
C ASN A 78 3.30 -17.30 6.40
N ASP A 79 3.75 -16.80 5.24
CA ASP A 79 3.15 -17.09 3.93
C ASP A 79 1.67 -16.66 3.83
N GLU A 80 1.27 -15.64 4.58
CA GLU A 80 -0.10 -15.11 4.65
C GLU A 80 -0.33 -13.91 3.72
N ILE A 81 0.53 -13.72 2.72
CA ILE A 81 0.55 -12.56 1.81
C ILE A 81 -0.78 -12.45 1.06
N GLU A 82 -1.27 -13.55 0.49
CA GLU A 82 -2.53 -13.56 -0.27
C GLU A 82 -3.73 -13.19 0.62
N ALA A 83 -3.82 -13.79 1.81
CA ALA A 83 -4.87 -13.51 2.77
C ALA A 83 -4.84 -12.04 3.22
N PHE A 84 -3.64 -11.47 3.38
CA PHE A 84 -3.45 -10.07 3.72
C PHE A 84 -3.95 -9.15 2.61
N ILE A 85 -3.55 -9.41 1.35
CA ILE A 85 -3.98 -8.62 0.18
C ILE A 85 -5.51 -8.66 0.06
N GLN A 86 -6.11 -9.86 0.10
CA GLN A 86 -7.56 -10.00 0.02
C GLN A 86 -8.28 -9.29 1.15
N HIS A 87 -7.76 -9.35 2.38
CA HIS A 87 -8.36 -8.66 3.51
C HIS A 87 -8.32 -7.14 3.33
N ARG A 88 -7.23 -6.57 2.83
CA ARG A 88 -7.12 -5.11 2.60
C ARG A 88 -7.94 -4.65 1.41
N MET A 89 -7.99 -5.43 0.35
CA MET A 89 -8.83 -5.13 -0.82
C MET A 89 -10.32 -5.13 -0.48
N LYS A 90 -10.79 -5.87 0.54
CA LYS A 90 -12.19 -5.78 1.01
C LYS A 90 -12.56 -4.41 1.58
N HIS A 91 -11.59 -3.69 2.13
CA HIS A 91 -11.81 -2.36 2.68
C HIS A 91 -11.77 -1.27 1.61
N ILE A 92 -11.14 -1.54 0.46
CA ILE A 92 -11.10 -0.66 -0.69
C ILE A 92 -12.39 -0.88 -1.52
N VAL A 93 -13.39 -0.06 -1.23
CA VAL A 93 -14.71 -0.18 -1.85
C VAL A 93 -14.72 0.48 -3.24
N ASP A 94 -13.93 1.54 -3.41
CA ASP A 94 -13.93 2.35 -4.62
C ASP A 94 -13.04 1.74 -5.72
N GLN A 95 -13.62 1.46 -6.88
CA GLN A 95 -12.88 0.97 -8.06
C GLN A 95 -11.70 1.87 -8.49
N PRO A 96 -11.80 3.22 -8.50
CA PRO A 96 -10.63 4.06 -8.77
C PRO A 96 -9.52 3.90 -7.71
N MET A 97 -9.86 3.53 -6.47
CA MET A 97 -8.87 3.25 -5.44
C MET A 97 -8.21 1.88 -5.62
N ARG A 98 -8.93 0.88 -6.15
CA ARG A 98 -8.37 -0.41 -6.53
C ARG A 98 -7.35 -0.27 -7.65
N GLU A 99 -7.70 0.47 -8.71
CA GLU A 99 -6.76 0.82 -9.78
C GLU A 99 -5.56 1.62 -9.25
N PHE A 100 -5.80 2.48 -8.26
CA PHE A 100 -4.74 3.24 -7.63
C PHE A 100 -3.79 2.34 -6.83
N ALA A 101 -4.32 1.33 -6.12
CA ALA A 101 -3.51 0.35 -5.40
C ALA A 101 -2.51 -0.36 -6.34
N VAL A 102 -2.97 -0.81 -7.52
CA VAL A 102 -2.10 -1.41 -8.54
C VAL A 102 -1.07 -0.41 -9.06
N LYS A 103 -1.47 0.84 -9.35
CA LYS A 103 -0.52 1.87 -9.81
C LYS A 103 0.53 2.21 -8.74
N LEU A 104 0.12 2.24 -7.48
CA LEU A 104 1.02 2.46 -6.35
C LEU A 104 1.98 1.27 -6.20
N ALA A 105 1.47 0.04 -6.29
CA ALA A 105 2.25 -1.18 -6.27
C ALA A 105 3.34 -1.18 -7.35
N HIS A 106 2.97 -0.90 -8.60
CA HIS A 106 3.92 -0.75 -9.72
C HIS A 106 5.01 0.28 -9.43
N LYS A 107 4.65 1.40 -8.79
CA LYS A 107 5.62 2.46 -8.48
C LYS A 107 6.57 2.07 -7.34
N VAL A 108 6.10 1.28 -6.38
CA VAL A 108 6.90 0.77 -5.26
C VAL A 108 7.92 -0.24 -5.77
N ILE A 109 7.47 -1.31 -6.43
CA ILE A 109 8.36 -2.38 -6.93
C ILE A 109 9.30 -1.93 -8.05
N SER A 110 9.01 -0.80 -8.72
CA SER A 110 9.89 -0.24 -9.74
C SER A 110 10.89 0.77 -9.16
N ALA A 111 10.83 1.06 -7.85
CA ALA A 111 11.60 2.15 -7.25
C ALA A 111 13.08 1.80 -7.08
N ASP A 112 13.39 0.54 -6.79
CA ASP A 112 14.76 0.06 -6.59
C ASP A 112 15.38 -0.50 -7.90
N GLY A 113 14.56 -0.64 -8.95
CA GLY A 113 14.95 -1.11 -10.27
C GLY A 113 15.15 -2.63 -10.36
N LYS A 114 14.75 -3.40 -9.34
CA LYS A 114 14.74 -4.85 -9.35
C LYS A 114 13.32 -5.32 -9.10
N ILE A 115 12.91 -6.33 -9.86
CA ILE A 115 11.59 -6.91 -9.69
C ILE A 115 11.81 -8.40 -9.43
N ASP A 116 11.52 -8.82 -8.22
CA ASP A 116 11.63 -10.20 -7.77
C ASP A 116 10.36 -11.00 -8.07
N SER A 117 10.49 -12.34 -8.07
CA SER A 117 9.37 -13.24 -8.38
C SER A 117 8.21 -13.11 -7.40
N ASN A 118 8.50 -12.80 -6.13
CA ASN A 118 7.48 -12.63 -5.09
C ASN A 118 6.69 -11.34 -5.28
N GLU A 119 7.34 -10.27 -5.74
CA GLU A 119 6.70 -8.99 -6.05
C GLU A 119 5.78 -9.13 -7.25
N LEU A 120 6.23 -9.84 -8.30
CA LEU A 120 5.39 -10.16 -9.45
C LEU A 120 4.18 -11.01 -9.05
N ALA A 121 4.36 -11.97 -8.15
CA ALA A 121 3.25 -12.78 -7.65
C ALA A 121 2.24 -11.93 -6.86
N ALA A 122 2.70 -11.11 -5.93
CA ALA A 122 1.85 -10.22 -5.14
C ALA A 122 1.15 -9.16 -6.01
N MET A 123 1.84 -8.66 -7.05
CA MET A 123 1.28 -7.76 -8.04
C MET A 123 0.18 -8.43 -8.86
N SER A 124 0.42 -9.65 -9.37
CA SER A 124 -0.60 -10.42 -10.10
C SER A 124 -1.83 -10.66 -9.23
N MET A 125 -1.64 -10.97 -7.95
CA MET A 125 -2.74 -11.11 -6.99
C MET A 125 -3.50 -9.81 -6.75
N LEU A 126 -2.82 -8.66 -6.74
CA LEU A 126 -3.44 -7.35 -6.64
C LEU A 126 -4.24 -7.00 -7.89
N GLU A 127 -3.70 -7.27 -9.08
CA GLU A 127 -4.36 -7.04 -10.37
C GLU A 127 -5.63 -7.89 -10.52
N ASP A 128 -5.63 -9.13 -10.03
CA ASP A 128 -6.83 -9.99 -10.01
C ASP A 128 -7.97 -9.47 -9.12
N GLN A 129 -7.69 -8.49 -8.24
CA GLN A 129 -8.67 -7.92 -7.30
C GLN A 129 -9.23 -6.55 -7.76
N VAL A 130 -8.80 -6.01 -8.90
CA VAL A 130 -9.24 -4.71 -9.46
C VAL A 130 -10.32 -4.89 -10.53
#